data_AF-A0A5J6L068-F1
#
_entry.id   AF-A0A5J6L068-F1
#
_cell.length_a   1.000
_cell.length_b   1.000
_cell.length_c   1.000
_cell.angle_alpha   90.00
_cell.angle_beta   90.00
_cell.angle_gamma   90.00
#
_symmetry.space_group_name_H-M   'P 1'
#
loop_
_entity.id
_entity.type
_entity.pdbx_description
1 polymer ?
#
loop_
_entity_poly.entity_id
_entity_poly.type
_entity_poly.pdbx_seq_one_letter_code
_entity_poly.pdbx_strand_id
1 'polypeptide(L)'
;MEQTTKKERNDILATLGASGVLAVIVLFAAVIRWMGTFTPAGTSVSVPFNGVPAELPPSDGLPPTAVDVTWGDVSAEGVNLLSVLSLGVSILVGAAAALTVIVLFAVLALRFLRGRFFDATNPRLLDAAGWIMFAGALVVYFLDTLGRNGVLAAAGLADFDPNSWALAWPFFAVWIAATVLGLLSLAFRRGIRLQQDSEGLV
;
A
#
# COMPACT_ATOMS: atom_id res chain seq x y z
N MET A 1 -22.61 21.97 23.73
CA MET A 1 -22.11 21.52 22.42
C MET A 1 -21.11 22.56 21.95
N GLU A 2 -19.81 22.29 22.13
CA GLU A 2 -18.75 23.19 21.70
C GLU A 2 -18.73 23.25 20.17
N GLN A 3 -18.89 24.45 19.60
CA GLN A 3 -18.91 24.63 18.16
C GLN A 3 -17.50 24.48 17.61
N THR A 4 -17.30 23.57 16.66
CA THR A 4 -16.02 23.42 15.94
C THR A 4 -15.58 24.77 15.39
N THR A 5 -14.35 25.16 15.64
CA THR A 5 -13.82 26.44 15.17
C THR A 5 -13.76 26.49 13.64
N LYS A 6 -13.78 27.70 13.05
CA LYS A 6 -13.66 27.86 11.59
C LYS A 6 -12.40 27.20 11.03
N LYS A 7 -11.32 27.17 11.83
CA LYS A 7 -10.05 26.52 11.50
C LYS A 7 -10.19 24.99 11.45
N GLU A 8 -10.73 24.38 12.50
CA GLU A 8 -10.97 22.92 12.54
C GLU A 8 -11.87 22.45 11.41
N ARG A 9 -12.93 23.21 11.09
CA ARG A 9 -13.80 22.88 9.96
C ARG A 9 -13.05 22.88 8.63
N ASN A 10 -12.18 23.86 8.42
CA ASN A 10 -11.36 23.94 7.20
C ASN A 10 -10.36 22.78 7.13
N ASP A 11 -9.74 22.42 8.25
CA ASP A 11 -8.79 21.29 8.32
C ASP A 11 -9.47 19.95 7.98
N ILE A 12 -10.71 19.76 8.46
CA ILE A 12 -11.46 18.54 8.14
C ILE A 12 -11.92 18.53 6.67
N LEU A 13 -12.35 19.66 6.12
CA LEU A 13 -12.69 19.76 4.70
C LEU A 13 -11.47 19.53 3.79
N ALA A 14 -10.30 20.04 4.18
CA ALA A 14 -9.05 19.77 3.49
C ALA A 14 -8.71 18.28 3.51
N THR A 15 -8.94 17.60 4.65
CA THR A 15 -8.74 16.15 4.80
C THR A 15 -9.66 15.35 3.87
N LEU A 16 -10.93 15.76 3.72
CA LEU A 16 -11.87 15.13 2.78
C LEU A 16 -11.44 15.36 1.32
N GLY A 17 -11.01 16.57 0.98
CA GLY A 17 -10.45 16.88 -0.34
C GLY A 17 -9.22 16.01 -0.65
N ALA A 18 -8.27 15.94 0.30
CA ALA A 18 -7.08 15.09 0.18
C ALA A 18 -7.44 13.61 0.02
N SER A 19 -8.45 13.12 0.75
CA SER A 19 -8.96 11.74 0.61
C SER A 19 -9.47 11.46 -0.80
N GLY A 20 -10.22 12.40 -1.40
CA GLY A 20 -10.69 12.28 -2.79
C GLY A 20 -9.54 12.23 -3.79
N VAL A 21 -8.53 13.11 -3.65
CA VAL A 21 -7.34 13.11 -4.50
C VAL A 21 -6.55 11.80 -4.36
N LEU A 22 -6.33 11.33 -3.13
CA LEU A 22 -5.65 10.06 -2.87
C LEU A 22 -6.38 8.87 -3.49
N ALA A 23 -7.72 8.84 -3.45
CA ALA A 23 -8.50 7.78 -4.07
C ALA A 23 -8.26 7.73 -5.59
N VAL A 24 -8.23 8.89 -6.24
CA VAL A 24 -7.92 8.99 -7.68
C VAL A 24 -6.49 8.51 -7.96
N ILE A 25 -5.50 8.93 -7.16
CA ILE A 25 -4.11 8.48 -7.30
C ILE A 25 -4.00 6.96 -7.17
N VAL A 26 -4.69 6.35 -6.19
CA VAL A 26 -4.69 4.90 -5.99
C VAL A 26 -5.24 4.17 -7.22
N LEU A 27 -6.34 4.67 -7.80
CA LEU A 27 -6.92 4.08 -9.01
C LEU A 27 -5.95 4.17 -10.20
N PHE A 28 -5.35 5.33 -10.43
CA PHE A 28 -4.36 5.50 -11.50
C PHE A 28 -3.13 4.61 -11.29
N ALA A 29 -2.61 4.54 -10.06
CA ALA A 29 -1.47 3.67 -9.73
C ALA A 29 -1.80 2.20 -9.99
N ALA A 30 -3.02 1.74 -9.65
CA ALA A 30 -3.46 0.38 -9.92
C ALA A 30 -3.54 0.08 -11.43
N VAL A 31 -4.05 1.04 -12.22
CA VAL A 31 -4.12 0.91 -13.69
C VAL A 31 -2.73 0.89 -14.33
N ILE A 32 -1.83 1.79 -13.91
CA ILE A 32 -0.44 1.83 -14.38
C ILE A 32 0.25 0.51 -14.06
N ARG A 33 0.11 0.03 -12.82
CA ARG A 33 0.67 -1.26 -12.40
C ARG A 33 0.10 -2.41 -13.21
N TRP A 34 -1.20 -2.43 -13.47
CA TRP A 34 -1.84 -3.45 -14.30
C TRP A 34 -1.26 -3.49 -15.71
N MET A 35 -1.17 -2.33 -16.38
CA MET A 35 -0.61 -2.23 -17.73
C MET A 35 0.88 -2.58 -17.77
N GLY A 36 1.64 -2.24 -16.72
CA GLY A 36 3.04 -2.61 -16.59
C GLY A 36 3.23 -4.10 -16.35
N THR A 37 2.30 -4.76 -15.63
CA THR A 37 2.37 -6.19 -15.33
C THR A 37 1.90 -7.07 -16.48
N PHE A 38 0.83 -6.69 -17.18
CA PHE A 38 0.26 -7.49 -18.27
C PHE A 38 0.53 -6.80 -19.61
N THR A 39 1.61 -7.22 -20.26
CA THR A 39 2.07 -6.63 -21.52
C THR A 39 1.76 -7.56 -22.70
N PRO A 40 1.76 -7.06 -23.95
CA PRO A 40 1.65 -7.92 -25.13
C PRO A 40 2.78 -8.96 -25.25
N ALA A 41 3.94 -8.69 -24.65
CA ALA A 41 5.11 -9.58 -24.64
C ALA A 41 5.10 -10.59 -23.46
N GLY A 42 3.99 -10.66 -22.72
CA GLY A 42 3.83 -11.55 -21.58
C GLY A 42 3.67 -10.83 -20.24
N THR A 43 3.90 -11.55 -19.15
CA THR A 43 3.76 -11.01 -17.79
C THR A 43 5.09 -10.45 -17.32
N SER A 44 5.09 -9.19 -16.88
CA SER A 44 6.27 -8.46 -16.43
C SER A 44 6.24 -8.17 -14.93
N VAL A 45 7.38 -8.34 -14.26
CA VAL A 45 7.55 -8.01 -12.85
C VAL A 45 8.89 -7.32 -12.62
N SER A 46 8.91 -6.33 -11.73
CA SER A 46 10.13 -5.62 -11.38
C SER A 46 10.93 -6.38 -10.33
N VAL A 47 12.20 -6.65 -10.60
CA VAL A 47 13.07 -7.53 -9.81
C VAL A 47 14.35 -6.80 -9.42
N PRO A 48 14.81 -6.92 -8.16
CA PRO A 48 16.09 -6.39 -7.74
C PRO A 48 17.19 -7.39 -8.09
N PHE A 49 18.17 -6.94 -8.85
CA PHE A 49 19.32 -7.75 -9.27
C PHE A 49 20.54 -7.57 -8.36
N ASN A 50 20.53 -6.59 -7.44
CA ASN A 50 21.58 -6.40 -6.42
C ASN A 50 23.01 -6.32 -6.99
N GLY A 51 23.18 -5.70 -8.16
CA GLY A 51 24.48 -5.47 -8.77
C GLY A 51 24.97 -6.64 -9.62
N VAL A 52 24.07 -7.29 -10.37
CA VAL A 52 24.50 -8.21 -11.44
C VAL A 52 25.25 -7.40 -12.49
N PRO A 53 26.52 -7.74 -12.81
CA PRO A 53 27.28 -7.01 -13.81
C PRO A 53 26.69 -7.27 -15.20
N ALA A 54 26.45 -6.19 -15.94
CA ALA A 54 26.03 -6.23 -17.32
C ALA A 54 26.94 -5.32 -18.15
N GLU A 55 27.33 -5.77 -19.33
CA GLU A 55 28.03 -4.94 -20.29
C GLU A 55 27.02 -4.27 -21.21
N LEU A 56 26.95 -2.93 -21.15
CA LEU A 56 26.14 -2.18 -22.09
C LEU A 56 27.01 -1.80 -23.30
N PRO A 57 26.60 -2.19 -24.52
CA PRO A 57 27.29 -1.74 -25.71
C PRO A 57 27.07 -0.23 -25.85
N PRO A 58 28.14 0.58 -25.86
CA PRO A 58 27.99 2.01 -26.10
C PRO A 58 27.62 2.27 -27.57
N SER A 59 27.01 3.42 -27.83
CA SER A 59 26.92 3.95 -29.19
C SER A 59 28.32 4.29 -29.72
N ASP A 60 28.56 3.94 -30.98
CA ASP A 60 29.73 4.26 -31.83
C ASP A 60 31.12 4.22 -31.16
N GLY A 61 31.79 3.07 -31.30
CA GLY A 61 33.26 2.96 -31.23
C GLY A 61 33.92 3.05 -29.84
N LEU A 62 33.14 3.26 -28.78
CA LEU A 62 33.62 3.27 -27.40
C LEU A 62 33.76 1.84 -26.83
N PRO A 63 34.65 1.61 -25.84
CA PRO A 63 34.75 0.33 -25.16
C PRO A 63 33.48 0.01 -24.34
N PRO A 64 33.09 -1.27 -24.19
CA PRO A 64 31.95 -1.69 -23.38
C PRO A 64 31.98 -1.06 -21.99
N THR A 65 30.85 -0.51 -21.56
CA THR A 65 30.72 0.04 -20.20
C THR A 65 30.10 -1.01 -19.30
N ALA A 66 30.86 -1.46 -18.30
CA ALA A 66 30.35 -2.34 -17.24
C ALA A 66 29.42 -1.54 -16.33
N VAL A 67 28.21 -2.04 -16.11
CA VAL A 67 27.20 -1.46 -15.23
C VAL A 67 26.67 -2.53 -14.30
N ASP A 68 26.47 -2.18 -13.03
CA ASP A 68 25.84 -3.04 -12.04
C ASP A 68 24.32 -2.86 -12.06
N VAL A 69 23.60 -3.87 -12.53
CA VAL A 69 22.14 -3.84 -12.59
C VAL A 69 21.58 -4.00 -11.18
N THR A 70 20.94 -2.95 -10.67
CA THR A 70 20.30 -2.97 -9.34
C THR A 70 18.84 -3.37 -9.43
N TRP A 71 18.14 -2.90 -10.46
CA TRP A 71 16.73 -3.16 -10.73
C TRP A 71 16.50 -3.40 -12.21
N GLY A 72 15.55 -4.26 -12.54
CA GLY A 72 15.10 -4.47 -13.90
C GLY A 72 13.75 -5.17 -13.95
N ASP A 73 13.02 -4.96 -15.03
CA ASP A 73 11.78 -5.66 -15.27
C ASP A 73 12.06 -6.96 -16.03
N VAL A 74 11.56 -8.07 -15.49
CA VAL A 74 11.65 -9.40 -16.12
C VAL A 74 10.29 -9.72 -16.70
N SER A 75 10.26 -9.97 -18.00
CA SER A 75 9.07 -10.39 -18.73
C SER A 75 9.23 -11.83 -19.22
N ALA A 76 8.17 -12.62 -19.09
CA ALA A 76 8.13 -13.97 -19.62
C ALA A 76 6.77 -14.29 -20.25
N GLU A 77 6.81 -15.05 -21.34
CA GLU A 77 5.66 -15.76 -21.88
C GLU A 77 5.47 -17.11 -21.19
N GLY A 78 4.27 -17.68 -21.26
CA GLY A 78 4.01 -19.01 -20.68
C GLY A 78 4.04 -19.08 -19.14
N VAL A 79 3.89 -17.93 -18.46
CA VAL A 79 3.78 -17.89 -16.99
C VAL A 79 2.57 -18.72 -16.55
N ASN A 80 2.77 -19.55 -15.52
CA ASN A 80 1.71 -20.40 -15.02
C ASN A 80 0.49 -19.57 -14.56
N LEU A 81 -0.71 -20.13 -14.74
CA LEU A 81 -1.96 -19.42 -14.48
C LEU A 81 -2.07 -18.94 -13.03
N LEU A 82 -1.57 -19.71 -12.06
CA LEU A 82 -1.65 -19.34 -10.64
C LEU A 82 -0.86 -18.06 -10.35
N SER A 83 0.33 -17.90 -10.94
CA SER A 83 1.16 -16.70 -10.77
C SER A 83 0.57 -15.48 -11.48
N VAL A 84 0.00 -15.66 -12.69
CA VAL A 84 -0.75 -14.60 -13.39
C VAL A 84 -1.92 -14.11 -12.55
N LEU A 85 -2.73 -15.04 -12.02
CA LEU A 85 -3.87 -14.71 -11.16
C LEU A 85 -3.41 -14.07 -9.85
N SER A 86 -2.31 -14.54 -9.25
CA SER A 86 -1.77 -13.97 -8.02
C SER A 86 -1.41 -12.49 -8.20
N LEU A 87 -0.75 -12.13 -9.31
CA LEU A 87 -0.44 -10.73 -9.63
C LEU A 87 -1.70 -9.89 -9.86
N GLY A 88 -2.67 -10.42 -10.62
CA GLY A 88 -3.93 -9.73 -10.86
C GLY A 88 -4.69 -9.46 -9.57
N VAL A 89 -4.83 -10.48 -8.71
CA VAL A 89 -5.48 -10.35 -7.40
C VAL A 89 -4.69 -9.42 -6.48
N SER A 90 -3.37 -9.46 -6.50
CA SER A 90 -2.52 -8.55 -5.72
C SER A 90 -2.83 -7.08 -6.02
N ILE A 91 -2.93 -6.72 -7.30
CA ILE A 91 -3.25 -5.36 -7.73
C ILE A 91 -4.65 -4.95 -7.22
N LEU A 92 -5.65 -5.83 -7.38
CA LEU A 92 -7.01 -5.55 -6.96
C LEU A 92 -7.14 -5.44 -5.43
N VAL A 93 -6.52 -6.35 -4.68
CA VAL A 93 -6.52 -6.33 -3.21
C VAL A 93 -5.80 -5.08 -2.70
N GLY A 94 -4.65 -4.73 -3.27
CA GLY A 94 -3.92 -3.52 -2.89
C GLY A 94 -4.74 -2.25 -3.11
N ALA A 95 -5.38 -2.11 -4.27
CA ALA A 95 -6.27 -0.99 -4.57
C ALA A 95 -7.48 -0.96 -3.63
N ALA A 96 -8.15 -2.10 -3.43
CA ALA A 96 -9.32 -2.19 -2.56
C ALA A 96 -8.98 -1.87 -1.10
N ALA A 97 -7.86 -2.37 -0.58
CA ALA A 97 -7.41 -2.09 0.78
C ALA A 97 -7.12 -0.58 0.96
N ALA A 98 -6.37 0.03 0.04
CA ALA A 98 -6.07 1.46 0.09
C ALA A 98 -7.34 2.32 0.01
N LEU A 99 -8.26 2.03 -0.92
CA LEU A 99 -9.53 2.74 -1.04
C LEU A 99 -10.40 2.58 0.22
N THR A 100 -10.44 1.39 0.81
CA THR A 100 -11.20 1.15 2.04
C THR A 100 -10.64 1.98 3.19
N VAL A 101 -9.33 2.04 3.35
CA VAL A 101 -8.66 2.88 4.37
C VAL A 101 -8.99 4.36 4.16
N ILE A 102 -8.93 4.84 2.91
CA ILE A 102 -9.31 6.22 2.58
C ILE A 102 -10.78 6.51 2.96
N VAL A 103 -11.70 5.58 2.65
CA VAL A 103 -13.11 5.71 3.01
C VAL A 103 -13.29 5.74 4.53
N LEU A 104 -12.57 4.90 5.29
CA LEU A 104 -12.65 4.90 6.75
C LEU A 104 -12.20 6.23 7.36
N PHE A 105 -11.12 6.82 6.83
CA PHE A 105 -10.67 8.15 7.26
C PHE A 105 -11.63 9.26 6.84
N ALA A 106 -12.20 9.20 5.64
CA ALA A 106 -13.23 10.14 5.20
C ALA A 106 -14.47 10.07 6.09
N VAL A 107 -14.91 8.86 6.47
CA VAL A 107 -16.01 8.67 7.43
C VAL A 107 -15.66 9.26 8.79
N LEU A 108 -14.44 9.03 9.29
CA LEU A 108 -13.97 9.61 10.56
C LEU A 108 -13.99 11.15 10.50
N ALA A 109 -13.48 11.75 9.43
CA ALA A 109 -13.53 13.18 9.17
C ALA A 109 -14.97 13.72 9.15
N LEU A 110 -15.89 13.04 8.45
CA LEU A 110 -17.30 13.43 8.43
C LEU A 110 -17.96 13.36 9.81
N ARG A 111 -17.54 12.43 10.68
CA ARG A 111 -18.03 12.36 12.06
C ARG A 111 -17.54 13.53 12.91
N PHE A 112 -16.27 13.92 12.73
CA PHE A 112 -15.72 15.11 13.39
C PHE A 112 -16.43 16.39 12.94
N LEU A 113 -16.77 16.53 11.65
CA LEU A 113 -17.60 17.65 11.17
C LEU A 113 -19.00 17.69 11.81
N ARG A 114 -19.54 16.52 12.16
CA ARG A 114 -20.84 16.39 12.86
C ARG A 114 -20.72 16.56 14.38
N GLY A 115 -19.56 16.95 14.90
CA GLY A 115 -19.30 17.13 16.33
C GLY A 115 -19.19 15.83 17.13
N ARG A 116 -19.07 14.66 16.47
CA ARG A 116 -19.02 13.35 17.14
C ARG A 116 -17.58 12.91 17.38
N PHE A 117 -16.87 13.61 18.27
CA PHE A 117 -15.43 13.35 18.54
C PHE A 117 -15.19 12.16 19.47
N PHE A 118 -15.92 12.04 20.57
CA PHE A 118 -15.75 11.01 21.60
C PHE A 118 -16.75 9.85 21.48
N ASP A 119 -17.10 9.49 20.25
CA ASP A 119 -17.99 8.38 19.98
C ASP A 119 -17.22 7.05 20.03
N ALA A 120 -17.78 6.03 20.69
CA ALA A 120 -17.21 4.69 20.79
C ALA A 120 -16.95 4.02 19.43
N THR A 121 -17.55 4.54 18.36
CA THR A 121 -17.33 4.06 16.99
C THR A 121 -16.01 4.58 16.39
N ASN A 122 -15.50 5.74 16.80
CA ASN A 122 -14.30 6.32 16.20
C ASN A 122 -13.04 5.45 16.40
N PRO A 123 -12.77 4.90 17.61
CA PRO A 123 -11.68 3.93 17.76
C PRO A 123 -11.85 2.68 16.90
N ARG A 124 -13.09 2.21 16.70
CA ARG A 124 -13.36 1.02 15.85
C ARG A 124 -13.02 1.29 14.39
N LEU A 125 -13.23 2.51 13.90
CA LEU A 125 -12.82 2.91 12.54
C LEU A 125 -11.29 2.92 12.40
N LEU A 126 -10.58 3.40 13.42
CA LEU A 126 -9.11 3.38 13.44
C LEU A 126 -8.56 1.95 13.50
N ASP A 127 -9.15 1.08 14.34
CA ASP A 127 -8.78 -0.35 14.40
C ASP A 127 -9.03 -1.04 13.06
N ALA A 128 -10.19 -0.81 12.44
CA ALA A 128 -10.51 -1.38 11.13
C ALA A 128 -9.51 -0.92 10.07
N ALA A 129 -9.17 0.38 10.04
CA ALA A 129 -8.17 0.91 9.12
C ALA A 129 -6.79 0.27 9.36
N GLY A 130 -6.36 0.15 10.62
CA GLY A 130 -5.12 -0.53 10.98
C GLY A 130 -5.08 -1.99 10.52
N TRP A 131 -6.14 -2.76 10.77
CA TRP A 131 -6.22 -4.16 10.34
C TRP A 131 -6.25 -4.32 8.83
N ILE A 132 -6.97 -3.45 8.11
CA ILE A 132 -7.01 -3.47 6.64
C ILE A 132 -5.64 -3.12 6.06
N MET A 133 -4.95 -2.11 6.60
CA MET A 133 -3.59 -1.77 6.20
C MET A 133 -2.65 -2.96 6.42
N PHE A 134 -2.70 -3.58 7.60
CA PHE A 134 -1.82 -4.69 7.94
C PHE A 134 -2.07 -5.93 7.08
N ALA A 135 -3.31 -6.43 7.09
CA ALA A 135 -3.69 -7.64 6.37
C ALA A 135 -3.62 -7.45 4.86
N GLY A 136 -4.05 -6.29 4.35
CA GLY A 136 -3.96 -5.96 2.93
C GLY A 136 -2.52 -5.96 2.43
N ALA A 137 -1.61 -5.28 3.15
CA ALA A 137 -0.19 -5.29 2.83
C ALA A 137 0.42 -6.70 2.86
N LEU A 138 0.05 -7.51 3.86
CA LEU A 138 0.54 -8.89 3.98
C LEU A 138 0.08 -9.78 2.83
N VAL A 139 -1.19 -9.69 2.45
CA VAL A 139 -1.76 -10.45 1.32
C VAL A 139 -1.10 -10.03 0.01
N VAL A 140 -0.95 -8.72 -0.24
CA VAL A 140 -0.27 -8.20 -1.44
C VAL A 140 1.17 -8.69 -1.52
N TYR A 141 1.92 -8.62 -0.42
CA TYR A 141 3.30 -9.11 -0.37
C TYR A 141 3.41 -10.60 -0.73
N PHE A 142 2.51 -11.43 -0.18
CA PHE A 142 2.49 -12.86 -0.45
C PHE A 142 2.14 -13.16 -1.91
N LEU A 143 1.10 -12.51 -2.44
CA LEU A 143 0.68 -12.68 -3.83
C LEU A 143 1.73 -12.18 -4.83
N ASP A 144 2.40 -11.07 -4.52
CA ASP A 144 3.50 -10.55 -5.35
C ASP A 144 4.69 -11.50 -5.38
N THR A 145 5.00 -12.13 -4.25
CA THR A 145 6.05 -13.15 -4.17
C THR A 145 5.70 -14.36 -5.04
N LEU A 146 4.47 -14.89 -4.92
CA LEU A 146 4.00 -16.03 -5.75
C LEU A 146 3.97 -15.70 -7.24
N GLY A 147 3.52 -14.50 -7.57
CA GLY A 147 3.48 -13.99 -8.93
C GLY A 147 4.87 -13.89 -9.55
N ARG A 148 5.77 -13.20 -8.85
CA ARG A 148 7.15 -12.97 -9.27
C ARG A 148 7.93 -14.27 -9.45
N ASN A 149 7.83 -15.20 -8.52
CA ASN A 149 8.50 -16.50 -8.62
C ASN A 149 8.05 -17.27 -9.86
N GLY A 150 6.76 -17.16 -10.23
CA GLY A 150 6.27 -17.76 -11.47
C GLY A 150 6.81 -17.11 -12.74
N VAL A 151 6.92 -15.77 -12.77
CA VAL A 151 7.53 -15.07 -13.90
C VAL A 151 9.00 -15.42 -14.04
N LEU A 152 9.74 -15.44 -12.93
CA LEU A 152 11.15 -15.84 -12.92
C LEU A 152 11.35 -17.29 -13.38
N ALA A 153 10.51 -18.21 -12.90
CA ALA A 153 10.57 -19.60 -13.34
C ALA A 153 10.32 -19.74 -14.85
N ALA A 154 9.34 -19.01 -15.40
CA ALA A 154 9.06 -19.00 -16.84
C ALA A 154 10.18 -18.33 -17.66
N ALA A 155 10.88 -17.36 -17.08
CA ALA A 155 12.06 -16.72 -17.68
C ALA A 155 13.34 -17.59 -17.62
N GLY A 156 13.28 -18.80 -17.04
CA GLY A 156 14.46 -19.64 -16.83
C GLY A 156 15.36 -19.19 -15.68
N LEU A 157 14.83 -18.34 -14.79
CA LEU A 157 15.50 -17.78 -13.61
C LEU A 157 14.96 -18.38 -12.31
N ALA A 158 14.56 -19.66 -12.31
CA ALA A 158 13.96 -20.31 -11.14
C ALA A 158 14.91 -20.36 -9.93
N ASP A 159 16.21 -20.50 -10.18
CA ASP A 159 17.26 -20.55 -9.15
C ASP A 159 17.72 -19.16 -8.70
N PHE A 160 17.28 -18.10 -9.40
CA PHE A 160 17.56 -16.73 -8.98
C PHE A 160 16.68 -16.40 -7.79
N ASP A 161 17.29 -16.09 -6.65
CA ASP A 161 16.56 -15.63 -5.47
C ASP A 161 16.42 -14.10 -5.50
N PRO A 162 15.26 -13.55 -5.89
CA PRO A 162 15.04 -12.11 -5.87
C PRO A 162 14.80 -11.59 -4.45
N ASN A 163 14.80 -12.43 -3.41
CA ASN A 163 14.50 -12.03 -2.04
C ASN A 163 15.60 -11.09 -1.53
N SER A 164 15.37 -9.80 -1.77
CA SER A 164 16.12 -8.73 -1.16
C SER A 164 15.23 -7.98 -0.19
N TRP A 165 15.87 -7.38 0.82
CA TRP A 165 15.18 -6.49 1.76
C TRP A 165 14.44 -5.35 1.04
N ALA A 166 14.86 -4.99 -0.16
CA ALA A 166 14.25 -3.94 -0.97
C ALA A 166 12.81 -4.27 -1.39
N LEU A 167 12.43 -5.56 -1.46
CA LEU A 167 11.05 -5.97 -1.79
C LEU A 167 10.10 -5.88 -0.60
N ALA A 168 10.58 -6.18 0.60
CA ALA A 168 9.78 -6.08 1.81
C ALA A 168 9.71 -4.64 2.34
N TRP A 169 10.71 -3.80 2.04
CA TRP A 169 10.84 -2.45 2.59
C TRP A 169 9.59 -1.57 2.47
N PRO A 170 8.91 -1.48 1.30
CA PRO A 170 7.70 -0.67 1.18
C PRO A 170 6.55 -1.13 2.10
N PHE A 171 6.48 -2.42 2.42
CA PHE A 171 5.43 -2.99 3.27
C PHE A 171 5.66 -2.68 4.75
N PHE A 172 6.92 -2.59 5.20
CA PHE A 172 7.23 -2.21 6.58
C PHE A 172 6.67 -0.83 6.94
N ALA A 173 6.74 0.14 6.04
CA ALA A 173 6.15 1.46 6.26
C ALA A 173 4.64 1.37 6.52
N VAL A 174 3.92 0.52 5.77
CA VAL A 174 2.48 0.29 5.94
C VAL A 174 2.19 -0.41 7.26
N TRP A 175 2.97 -1.41 7.64
CA TRP A 175 2.80 -2.13 8.92
C TRP A 175 3.11 -1.25 10.14
N ILE A 176 4.11 -0.37 10.05
CA ILE A 176 4.39 0.62 11.09
C ILE A 176 3.20 1.57 11.21
N ALA A 177 2.68 2.11 10.10
CA ALA A 177 1.51 2.97 10.12
C ALA A 177 0.27 2.27 10.70
N ALA A 178 0.03 1.00 10.34
CA ALA A 178 -1.03 0.19 10.92
C ALA A 178 -0.89 0.04 12.45
N THR A 179 0.34 -0.17 12.93
CA THR A 179 0.64 -0.27 14.37
C THR A 179 0.36 1.05 15.08
N VAL A 180 0.75 2.18 14.48
CA VAL A 180 0.46 3.52 15.00
C VAL A 180 -1.06 3.75 15.10
N LEU A 181 -1.84 3.33 14.11
CA LEU A 181 -3.31 3.43 14.17
C LEU A 181 -3.91 2.60 15.31
N GLY A 182 -3.37 1.41 15.57
CA GLY A 182 -3.76 0.61 16.74
C GLY A 182 -3.49 1.32 18.07
N LEU A 183 -2.32 1.96 18.20
CA LEU A 183 -1.99 2.78 19.38
C LEU A 183 -2.91 3.99 19.52
N LEU A 184 -3.23 4.67 18.42
CA LEU A 184 -4.17 5.78 18.42
C LEU A 184 -5.56 5.33 18.85
N SER A 185 -6.08 4.22 18.31
CA SER A 185 -7.36 3.64 18.75
C SER A 185 -7.39 3.39 20.26
N LEU A 186 -6.31 2.82 20.83
CA LEU A 186 -6.20 2.60 22.27
C LEU A 186 -6.25 3.92 23.05
N ALA A 187 -5.54 4.94 22.58
CA ALA A 187 -5.55 6.28 23.19
C ALA A 187 -6.97 6.90 23.15
N PHE A 188 -7.68 6.81 22.03
CA PHE A 188 -9.07 7.27 21.91
C PHE A 188 -10.00 6.53 22.87
N ARG A 189 -9.89 5.20 22.99
CA ARG A 189 -10.68 4.40 23.95
C ARG A 189 -10.46 4.86 25.39
N ARG A 190 -9.20 5.12 25.77
CA ARG A 190 -8.86 5.65 27.10
C ARG A 190 -9.42 7.06 27.31
N GLY A 191 -9.30 7.94 26.31
CA GLY A 191 -9.86 9.29 26.37
C GLY A 191 -11.38 9.31 26.58
N ILE A 192 -12.11 8.46 25.84
CA ILE A 192 -13.56 8.31 25.99
C ILE A 192 -13.92 7.85 27.41
N ARG A 193 -13.19 6.88 27.97
CA ARG A 193 -13.43 6.39 29.33
C ARG A 193 -13.20 7.48 30.38
N LEU A 194 -12.11 8.25 30.25
CA LEU A 194 -11.81 9.35 31.18
C LEU A 194 -12.87 10.46 31.16
N GLN A 195 -13.45 10.75 29.99
CA GLN A 195 -14.54 11.70 29.87
C GLN A 195 -15.80 11.20 30.59
N GLN A 196 -16.17 9.93 30.38
CA GLN A 196 -17.33 9.30 31.05
C GLN A 196 -17.17 9.28 32.57
N ASP A 197 -15.97 8.94 33.06
CA ASP A 197 -15.69 8.92 34.50
C ASP A 197 -15.76 10.33 35.12
N SER A 198 -15.40 11.36 34.36
CA SER A 198 -15.49 12.77 34.81
C SER A 198 -16.93 13.30 34.80
N GLU A 199 -17.74 12.91 33.82
CA GLU A 199 -19.17 13.25 33.75
C GLU A 199 -20.00 12.57 34.84
N GLY A 200 -19.57 11.41 35.34
CA GLY A 200 -20.23 10.68 36.44
C GLY A 200 -19.91 11.21 37.86
N LEU A 201 -19.00 12.18 37.98
CA LEU A 201 -18.61 12.82 39.26
C LEU A 201 -19.32 14.16 39.50
N VAL A 202 -20.21 14.59 38.59
CA VAL A 202 -20.99 15.84 38.67
C VAL A 202 -22.44 15.53 39.02
#